data_AF-A0A1E4J3S7-F1
#
_entry.id   AF-A0A1E4J3S7-F1
#
_cell.length_a   1.000
_cell.length_b   1.000
_cell.length_c   1.000
_cell.angle_alpha   90.00
_cell.angle_beta   90.00
_cell.angle_gamma   90.00
#
_symmetry.space_group_name_H-M   'P 1'
#
loop_
_entity.id
_entity.type
_entity.pdbx_description
1 polymer ?
#
loop_
_entity_poly.entity_id
_entity_poly.type
_entity_poly.pdbx_seq_one_letter_code
_entity_poly.pdbx_strand_id
1 'polypeptide(L)'
;MAAIGVMAASQVAQAADPAAAAVAASEPVNAKEGSFYLQCDGAPNNMTGGESAARLLGAVTLLALFAPPPEGFDASKRKFGADGVAACSALLSGDKQEGNPARRVGLMLGRALHQIEATDYQAAIADVGKARAEAEAAGLMADPYYVRSRGRAFALIEAAALARMGRAAEARELALRDEALWKHAYFELATRPNYDFAIPTGSAAEDRDMDWRSRAEATFAVRHANRLDELGRFAEAAVMRDALVDFDRATTPDARRSVWIAQAVVSHALAGDGVKAAELAREARANFDKRQGEGKPEPSAAEYVELMDLYAVIQAADAGDVKAARRLFSARSQWVGASFGSVLEMNRRLRAGAAPDELIGGLARDPEQLWKDRADTRMATMLAADKENKALFWLIPSTLTAGAYEALSKQVWRVDKSRILIKPKDPSKKKSALETLALYGSDASVTFEALSLHAALLAQSRGHEGFVIMPVITERVIAAGILTGKRGDPGLPAALFNDAAAVIAELRQILPDPEALKARRAAKAS
;
A
#
# COMPACT_ATOMS: atom_id res chain seq x y z
N MET A 1 -16.42 -20.18 10.05
CA MET A 1 -16.89 -21.58 10.07
C MET A 1 -18.30 -21.64 9.50
N ALA A 2 -18.48 -22.29 8.35
CA ALA A 2 -19.70 -23.00 7.95
C ALA A 2 -19.36 -23.79 6.68
N ALA A 3 -19.45 -25.12 6.76
CA ALA A 3 -19.12 -26.09 5.72
C ALA A 3 -20.41 -26.71 5.17
N ILE A 4 -20.48 -26.92 3.85
CA ILE A 4 -21.43 -27.79 3.14
C ILE A 4 -20.67 -28.21 1.87
N GLY A 5 -20.47 -29.46 1.45
CA GLY A 5 -21.20 -30.71 1.66
C GLY A 5 -21.29 -31.37 0.27
N VAL A 6 -20.47 -32.40 0.03
CA VAL A 6 -20.31 -33.12 -1.24
C VAL A 6 -21.50 -34.06 -1.50
N MET A 7 -21.94 -34.21 -2.75
CA MET A 7 -22.51 -35.47 -3.25
C MET A 7 -22.07 -35.74 -4.70
N ALA A 8 -21.72 -37.01 -4.91
CA ALA A 8 -21.25 -37.60 -6.16
C ALA A 8 -22.40 -38.25 -6.94
N ALA A 9 -22.21 -38.43 -8.26
CA ALA A 9 -22.85 -39.47 -9.04
C ALA A 9 -21.96 -39.88 -10.22
N SER A 10 -21.97 -41.18 -10.50
CA SER A 10 -20.98 -41.96 -11.25
C SER A 10 -21.50 -42.40 -12.63
N GLN A 11 -20.56 -42.60 -13.58
CA GLN A 11 -20.53 -43.58 -14.70
C GLN A 11 -21.64 -43.45 -15.80
N VAL A 12 -21.44 -43.74 -17.10
CA VAL A 12 -20.83 -44.89 -17.80
C VAL A 12 -20.37 -44.47 -19.22
N ALA A 13 -19.38 -45.21 -19.73
CA ALA A 13 -18.70 -45.10 -21.03
C ALA A 13 -19.51 -45.51 -22.27
N GLN A 14 -19.11 -45.05 -23.47
CA GLN A 14 -18.67 -45.92 -24.59
C GLN A 14 -18.22 -45.13 -25.83
N ALA A 15 -17.24 -45.69 -26.52
CA ALA A 15 -16.48 -45.15 -27.64
C ALA A 15 -17.04 -45.57 -29.01
N ALA A 16 -16.79 -44.77 -30.05
CA ALA A 16 -16.37 -45.20 -31.40
C ALA A 16 -16.06 -44.00 -32.32
N ASP A 17 -14.82 -43.96 -32.81
CA ASP A 17 -14.28 -43.18 -33.95
C ASP A 17 -14.65 -43.86 -35.30
N PRO A 18 -14.26 -43.38 -36.51
CA PRO A 18 -13.73 -42.07 -36.94
C PRO A 18 -14.32 -41.57 -38.30
N ALA A 19 -13.99 -40.32 -38.69
CA ALA A 19 -13.52 -39.91 -40.04
C ALA A 19 -14.03 -38.53 -40.54
N ALA A 20 -13.04 -37.74 -41.00
CA ALA A 20 -13.08 -36.70 -42.04
C ALA A 20 -13.76 -35.35 -41.74
N ALA A 21 -12.97 -34.36 -41.35
CA ALA A 21 -12.45 -33.33 -42.28
C ALA A 21 -11.87 -32.16 -41.47
N ALA A 22 -10.62 -31.81 -41.79
CA ALA A 22 -9.88 -30.72 -41.17
C ALA A 22 -10.54 -29.35 -41.45
N VAL A 23 -11.09 -28.74 -40.40
CA VAL A 23 -11.30 -27.30 -40.30
C VAL A 23 -10.72 -26.89 -38.94
N ALA A 24 -9.89 -25.84 -38.96
CA ALA A 24 -9.06 -25.39 -37.86
C ALA A 24 -9.77 -25.42 -36.48
N ALA A 25 -9.46 -26.43 -35.69
CA ALA A 25 -9.87 -26.49 -34.28
C ALA A 25 -9.01 -25.51 -33.49
N SER A 26 -9.59 -24.38 -33.08
CA SER A 26 -9.30 -23.85 -31.75
C SER A 26 -9.58 -24.97 -30.75
N GLU A 27 -8.63 -25.29 -29.87
CA GLU A 27 -8.89 -26.25 -28.80
C GLU A 27 -10.22 -25.91 -28.10
N PRO A 28 -11.04 -26.92 -27.76
CA PRO A 28 -12.29 -26.65 -27.08
C PRO A 28 -11.95 -26.00 -25.74
N VAL A 29 -12.22 -24.69 -25.63
CA VAL A 29 -12.26 -23.98 -24.35
C VAL A 29 -13.26 -24.75 -23.50
N ASN A 30 -12.76 -25.54 -22.56
CA ASN A 30 -13.61 -26.12 -21.55
C ASN A 30 -14.17 -24.92 -20.78
N ALA A 31 -15.43 -24.55 -21.01
CA ALA A 31 -15.99 -23.28 -20.55
C ALA A 31 -15.87 -23.08 -19.02
N LYS A 32 -15.68 -24.19 -18.29
CA LYS A 32 -15.36 -24.24 -16.86
C LYS A 32 -13.95 -23.75 -16.50
N GLU A 33 -12.94 -24.00 -17.35
CA GLU A 33 -11.53 -23.65 -17.06
C GLU A 33 -11.13 -22.28 -17.61
N GLY A 34 -11.83 -21.76 -18.63
CA GLY A 34 -11.49 -20.50 -19.31
C GLY A 34 -10.27 -20.61 -20.24
N SER A 35 -10.01 -19.58 -21.04
CA SER A 35 -8.85 -19.56 -21.94
C SER A 35 -7.51 -19.55 -21.20
N PHE A 36 -6.42 -19.87 -21.90
CA PHE A 36 -5.06 -19.72 -21.37
C PHE A 36 -4.77 -18.31 -20.85
N TYR A 37 -5.44 -17.27 -21.35
CA TYR A 37 -5.29 -15.90 -20.84
C TYR A 37 -5.85 -15.79 -19.42
N LEU A 38 -7.06 -16.30 -19.19
CA LEU A 38 -7.66 -16.34 -17.85
C LEU A 38 -6.90 -17.26 -16.91
N GLN A 39 -6.43 -18.40 -17.42
CA GLN A 39 -5.62 -19.33 -16.65
C GLN A 39 -4.25 -18.77 -16.28
N CYS A 40 -3.68 -17.88 -17.09
CA CYS A 40 -2.44 -17.16 -16.78
C CYS A 40 -2.69 -16.03 -15.76
N ASP A 41 -3.34 -14.93 -16.14
CA ASP A 41 -3.42 -13.76 -15.27
C ASP A 41 -4.84 -13.28 -14.97
N GLY A 42 -5.85 -14.07 -15.35
CA GLY A 42 -7.26 -13.76 -15.12
C GLY A 42 -7.78 -12.62 -16.01
N ALA A 43 -6.93 -12.02 -16.85
CA ALA A 43 -7.36 -11.04 -17.83
C ALA A 43 -7.70 -11.74 -19.15
N PRO A 44 -8.75 -11.30 -19.86
CA PRO A 44 -9.14 -11.92 -21.11
C PRO A 44 -8.10 -11.68 -22.21
N ASN A 45 -8.29 -12.36 -23.35
CA ASN A 45 -7.52 -12.05 -24.55
C ASN A 45 -7.77 -10.60 -24.99
N ASN A 46 -6.73 -9.92 -25.49
CA ASN A 46 -6.87 -8.61 -26.09
C ASN A 46 -7.71 -8.71 -27.37
N MET A 47 -8.96 -8.26 -27.33
CA MET A 47 -9.68 -8.01 -28.57
C MET A 47 -9.02 -6.83 -29.29
N THR A 48 -8.66 -7.03 -30.55
CA THR A 48 -8.14 -5.93 -31.36
C THR A 48 -9.21 -4.85 -31.56
N GLY A 49 -8.78 -3.60 -31.79
CA GLY A 49 -9.71 -2.52 -32.15
C GLY A 49 -10.53 -2.83 -33.41
N GLY A 50 -9.98 -3.63 -34.33
CA GLY A 50 -10.68 -4.15 -35.51
C GLY A 50 -11.81 -5.15 -35.17
N GLU A 51 -11.60 -6.05 -34.22
CA GLU A 51 -12.65 -6.95 -33.71
C GLU A 51 -13.76 -6.20 -32.98
N SER A 52 -13.39 -5.15 -32.23
CA SER A 52 -14.35 -4.28 -31.54
C SER A 52 -15.18 -3.46 -32.53
N ALA A 53 -14.56 -2.92 -33.58
CA ALA A 53 -15.23 -2.18 -34.65
C ALA A 53 -16.13 -3.08 -35.52
N ALA A 54 -15.70 -4.30 -35.86
CA ALA A 54 -16.50 -5.26 -36.63
C ALA A 54 -17.77 -5.71 -35.87
N ARG A 55 -17.68 -5.85 -34.54
CA ARG A 55 -18.83 -6.16 -33.68
C ARG A 55 -19.75 -4.94 -33.49
N LEU A 56 -19.21 -3.72 -33.46
CA LEU A 56 -19.99 -2.48 -33.33
C LEU A 56 -20.71 -2.10 -34.65
N LEU A 57 -20.13 -2.43 -35.82
CA LEU A 57 -20.66 -2.10 -37.15
C LEU A 57 -21.70 -3.10 -37.69
N GLY A 58 -22.22 -4.02 -36.87
CA GLY A 58 -23.36 -4.86 -37.25
C GLY A 58 -23.02 -6.16 -37.98
N ALA A 59 -21.79 -6.68 -37.88
CA ALA A 59 -21.47 -8.06 -38.28
C ALA A 59 -21.83 -9.09 -37.18
N VAL A 60 -22.83 -8.78 -36.34
CA VAL A 60 -23.19 -9.54 -35.13
C VAL A 60 -23.78 -10.92 -35.48
N THR A 61 -24.45 -11.07 -36.62
CA THR A 61 -25.06 -12.35 -37.02
C THR A 61 -24.07 -13.41 -37.51
N LEU A 62 -22.95 -13.02 -38.12
CA LEU A 62 -21.92 -13.99 -38.56
C LEU A 62 -20.86 -14.23 -37.48
N LEU A 63 -20.44 -13.21 -36.73
CA LEU A 63 -19.45 -13.40 -35.65
C LEU A 63 -20.01 -14.17 -34.45
N ALA A 64 -21.29 -14.03 -34.09
CA ALA A 64 -21.89 -14.81 -32.99
C ALA A 64 -22.03 -16.32 -33.31
N LEU A 65 -21.95 -16.71 -34.59
CA LEU A 65 -21.99 -18.10 -35.05
C LEU A 65 -20.60 -18.74 -35.13
N PHE A 66 -19.53 -17.94 -35.20
CA PHE A 66 -18.16 -18.42 -35.43
C PHE A 66 -17.13 -18.01 -34.35
N ALA A 67 -17.48 -17.10 -33.44
CA ALA A 67 -16.60 -16.68 -32.35
C ALA A 67 -17.34 -16.78 -30.99
N PRO A 68 -16.78 -17.51 -30.00
CA PRO A 68 -17.35 -17.54 -28.66
C PRO A 68 -17.43 -16.13 -28.05
N PRO A 69 -18.38 -15.89 -27.14
CA PRO A 69 -18.51 -14.60 -26.48
C PRO A 69 -17.19 -14.23 -25.79
N PRO A 70 -16.78 -12.95 -25.85
CA PRO A 70 -15.52 -12.52 -25.26
C PRO A 70 -15.54 -12.83 -23.77
N GLU A 71 -14.48 -13.46 -23.30
CA GLU A 71 -14.32 -13.74 -21.89
C GLU A 71 -14.21 -12.43 -21.10
N GLY A 72 -14.83 -12.38 -19.93
CA GLY A 72 -14.65 -11.30 -18.97
C GLY A 72 -13.42 -11.52 -18.09
N PHE A 73 -12.98 -10.48 -17.39
CA PHE A 73 -11.96 -10.62 -16.35
C PHE A 73 -12.45 -11.59 -15.27
N ASP A 74 -11.66 -12.62 -14.98
CA ASP A 74 -11.99 -13.64 -13.98
C ASP A 74 -10.72 -14.16 -13.31
N ALA A 75 -10.37 -13.50 -12.21
CA ALA A 75 -9.23 -13.84 -11.39
C ALA A 75 -9.36 -15.22 -10.70
N SER A 76 -10.54 -15.84 -10.66
CA SER A 76 -10.76 -17.15 -10.04
C SER A 76 -10.33 -18.32 -10.94
N LYS A 77 -10.13 -18.06 -12.24
CA LYS A 77 -9.72 -19.05 -13.23
C LYS A 77 -8.21 -19.20 -13.39
N ARG A 78 -7.42 -18.33 -12.74
CA ARG A 78 -5.96 -18.42 -12.72
C ARG A 78 -5.53 -19.77 -12.17
N LYS A 79 -4.64 -20.45 -12.90
CA LYS A 79 -3.94 -21.63 -12.42
C LYS A 79 -2.84 -21.19 -11.44
N PHE A 80 -2.31 -22.13 -10.67
CA PHE A 80 -1.33 -21.85 -9.61
C PHE A 80 -0.01 -22.56 -9.89
N GLY A 81 1.11 -21.93 -9.53
CA GLY A 81 2.44 -22.53 -9.62
C GLY A 81 2.77 -23.03 -11.03
N ALA A 82 3.23 -24.27 -11.14
CA ALA A 82 3.67 -24.85 -12.42
C ALA A 82 2.59 -24.85 -13.52
N ASP A 83 1.31 -25.05 -13.16
CA ASP A 83 0.21 -25.01 -14.12
C ASP A 83 -0.02 -23.59 -14.66
N GLY A 84 0.13 -22.57 -13.81
CA GLY A 84 0.10 -21.16 -14.22
C GLY A 84 1.28 -20.81 -15.13
N VAL A 85 2.48 -21.31 -14.79
CA VAL A 85 3.67 -21.15 -15.65
C VAL A 85 3.44 -21.75 -17.04
N ALA A 86 2.85 -22.95 -17.11
CA ALA A 86 2.51 -23.61 -18.37
C ALA A 86 1.48 -22.80 -19.18
N ALA A 87 0.40 -22.34 -18.53
CA ALA A 87 -0.64 -21.54 -19.18
C ALA A 87 -0.09 -20.25 -19.81
N CYS A 88 0.74 -19.51 -19.06
CA CYS A 88 1.38 -18.31 -19.60
C CYS A 88 2.40 -18.65 -20.71
N SER A 89 3.13 -19.75 -20.60
CA SER A 89 4.15 -20.13 -21.61
C SER A 89 3.54 -20.52 -22.95
N ALA A 90 2.35 -21.15 -22.94
CA ALA A 90 1.58 -21.44 -24.15
C ALA A 90 1.19 -20.18 -24.94
N LEU A 91 1.08 -19.03 -24.26
CA LEU A 91 0.77 -17.74 -24.89
C LEU A 91 2.02 -16.93 -25.28
N LEU A 92 3.17 -17.23 -24.70
CA LEU A 92 4.41 -16.46 -24.91
C LEU A 92 5.34 -17.07 -25.97
N SER A 93 5.08 -18.30 -26.38
CA SER A 93 5.92 -19.07 -27.30
C SER A 93 5.10 -19.90 -28.29
N GLY A 94 5.69 -20.25 -29.43
CA GLY A 94 5.06 -21.07 -30.48
C GLY A 94 4.26 -20.27 -31.52
N ASP A 95 3.60 -20.98 -32.42
CA ASP A 95 2.94 -20.40 -33.61
C ASP A 95 1.73 -19.52 -33.29
N LYS A 96 1.14 -19.68 -32.10
CA LYS A 96 -0.03 -18.93 -31.62
C LYS A 96 0.30 -17.94 -30.50
N GLN A 97 1.56 -17.52 -30.40
CA GLN A 97 1.98 -16.57 -29.38
C GLN A 97 1.22 -15.24 -29.47
N GLU A 98 0.97 -14.61 -28.32
CA GLU A 98 0.43 -13.25 -28.25
C GLU A 98 1.36 -12.29 -28.98
N GLY A 99 0.81 -11.52 -29.91
CA GLY A 99 1.54 -10.59 -30.78
C GLY A 99 1.53 -9.15 -30.29
N ASN A 100 0.60 -8.78 -29.40
CA ASN A 100 0.53 -7.44 -28.82
C ASN A 100 1.58 -7.27 -27.71
N PRO A 101 2.59 -6.39 -27.87
CA PRO A 101 3.69 -6.27 -26.90
C PRO A 101 3.21 -5.90 -25.49
N ALA A 102 2.22 -5.02 -25.36
CA ALA A 102 1.69 -4.63 -24.05
C ALA A 102 1.01 -5.80 -23.32
N ARG A 103 0.31 -6.68 -24.05
CA ARG A 103 -0.26 -7.91 -23.48
C ARG A 103 0.82 -8.92 -23.12
N ARG A 104 1.81 -9.10 -24.00
CA ARG A 104 2.97 -9.98 -23.75
C ARG A 104 3.68 -9.61 -22.44
N VAL A 105 3.93 -8.32 -22.20
CA VAL A 105 4.49 -7.84 -20.93
C VAL A 105 3.64 -8.30 -19.75
N GLY A 106 2.31 -8.13 -19.83
CA GLY A 106 1.40 -8.61 -18.79
C GLY A 106 1.48 -10.11 -18.52
N LEU A 107 1.54 -10.91 -19.59
CA LEU A 107 1.67 -12.37 -19.50
C LEU A 107 3.02 -12.81 -18.92
N MET A 108 4.12 -12.12 -19.28
CA MET A 108 5.45 -12.39 -18.69
C MET A 108 5.48 -12.08 -17.20
N LEU A 109 4.83 -10.98 -16.78
CA LEU A 109 4.69 -10.63 -15.36
C LEU A 109 3.82 -11.65 -14.61
N GLY A 110 2.70 -12.08 -15.21
CA GLY A 110 1.88 -13.16 -14.67
C GLY A 110 2.67 -14.46 -14.50
N ARG A 111 3.46 -14.84 -15.52
CA ARG A 111 4.36 -16.00 -15.42
C ARG A 111 5.38 -15.85 -14.30
N ALA A 112 5.99 -14.67 -14.15
CA ALA A 112 6.94 -14.42 -13.07
C ALA A 112 6.32 -14.63 -11.69
N LEU A 113 5.06 -14.24 -11.48
CA LEU A 113 4.35 -14.51 -10.22
C LEU A 113 4.11 -16.01 -10.02
N HIS A 114 3.71 -16.75 -11.05
CA HIS A 114 3.58 -18.20 -10.95
C HIS A 114 4.91 -18.92 -10.71
N GLN A 115 6.03 -18.36 -11.19
CA GLN A 115 7.36 -18.87 -10.83
C GLN A 115 7.63 -18.68 -9.33
N ILE A 116 7.21 -17.56 -8.72
CA ILE A 116 7.26 -17.37 -7.27
C ILE A 116 6.39 -18.40 -6.55
N GLU A 117 5.15 -18.63 -7.01
CA GLU A 117 4.25 -19.66 -6.47
C GLU A 117 4.86 -21.07 -6.56
N ALA A 118 5.59 -21.35 -7.64
CA ALA A 118 6.34 -22.59 -7.86
C ALA A 118 7.69 -22.63 -7.13
N THR A 119 8.01 -21.60 -6.33
CA THR A 119 9.28 -21.42 -5.60
C THR A 119 10.54 -21.31 -6.46
N ASP A 120 10.38 -21.05 -7.77
CA ASP A 120 11.49 -20.77 -8.71
C ASP A 120 11.73 -19.26 -8.82
N TYR A 121 12.34 -18.70 -7.78
CA TYR A 121 12.59 -17.26 -7.67
C TYR A 121 13.55 -16.73 -8.74
N GLN A 122 14.48 -17.55 -9.23
CA GLN A 122 15.41 -17.15 -10.29
C GLN A 122 14.72 -17.05 -11.64
N ALA A 123 13.84 -18.01 -11.97
CA ALA A 123 13.03 -17.92 -13.17
C ALA A 123 12.07 -16.72 -13.12
N ALA A 124 11.51 -16.39 -11.95
CA ALA A 124 10.70 -15.19 -11.77
C ALA A 124 11.47 -13.91 -12.13
N ILE A 125 12.69 -13.75 -11.60
CA ILE A 125 13.56 -12.61 -11.91
C ILE A 125 13.91 -12.57 -13.40
N ALA A 126 14.20 -13.73 -14.01
CA ALA A 126 14.49 -13.81 -15.44
C ALA A 126 13.28 -13.38 -16.31
N ASP A 127 12.06 -13.76 -15.92
CA ASP A 127 10.85 -13.35 -16.62
C ASP A 127 10.53 -11.87 -16.45
N VAL A 128 10.81 -11.29 -15.28
CA VAL A 128 10.79 -9.83 -15.10
C VAL A 128 11.77 -9.13 -16.05
N GLY A 129 12.99 -9.66 -16.19
CA GLY A 129 13.99 -9.13 -17.12
C GLY A 129 13.50 -9.13 -18.58
N LYS A 130 12.86 -10.22 -19.01
CA LYS A 130 12.23 -10.31 -20.35
C LYS A 130 11.08 -9.31 -20.50
N ALA A 131 10.22 -9.20 -19.50
CA ALA A 131 9.08 -8.28 -19.52
C ALA A 131 9.55 -6.81 -19.62
N ARG A 132 10.63 -6.45 -18.92
CA ARG A 132 11.24 -5.13 -18.99
C ARG A 132 11.78 -4.85 -20.40
N ALA A 133 12.55 -5.78 -20.98
CA ALA A 133 13.10 -5.64 -22.33
C ALA A 133 12.01 -5.50 -23.40
N GLU A 134 10.92 -6.29 -23.30
CA GLU A 134 9.76 -6.19 -24.20
C GLU A 134 9.07 -4.81 -24.05
N ALA A 135 8.90 -4.31 -22.82
CA ALA A 135 8.30 -2.99 -22.57
C ALA A 135 9.15 -1.84 -23.11
N GLU A 136 10.48 -1.93 -22.98
CA GLU A 136 11.42 -0.97 -23.56
C GLU A 136 11.37 -0.98 -25.08
N ALA A 137 11.42 -2.16 -25.71
CA ALA A 137 11.35 -2.31 -27.16
C ALA A 137 10.01 -1.80 -27.74
N ALA A 138 8.92 -1.95 -26.99
CA ALA A 138 7.59 -1.44 -27.36
C ALA A 138 7.40 0.06 -27.07
N GLY A 139 8.41 0.75 -26.52
CA GLY A 139 8.33 2.17 -26.17
C GLY A 139 7.43 2.48 -24.97
N LEU A 140 6.96 1.48 -24.23
CA LEU A 140 6.08 1.67 -23.07
C LEU A 140 6.80 2.41 -21.93
N MET A 141 8.12 2.18 -21.79
CA MET A 141 8.93 2.86 -20.79
C MET A 141 9.17 4.34 -21.08
N ALA A 142 8.82 4.84 -22.27
CA ALA A 142 8.81 6.26 -22.58
C ALA A 142 7.49 6.95 -22.19
N ASP A 143 6.43 6.18 -21.88
CA ASP A 143 5.15 6.73 -21.44
C ASP A 143 5.18 7.03 -19.93
N PRO A 144 5.08 8.31 -19.51
CA PRO A 144 5.12 8.68 -18.09
C PRO A 144 3.95 8.10 -17.29
N TYR A 145 2.82 7.76 -17.92
CA TYR A 145 1.68 7.13 -17.24
C TYR A 145 1.92 5.63 -17.02
N TYR A 146 2.59 4.96 -17.96
CA TYR A 146 2.94 3.55 -17.85
C TYR A 146 3.99 3.32 -16.76
N VAL A 147 5.09 4.10 -16.79
CA VAL A 147 6.20 3.94 -15.82
C VAL A 147 5.73 4.15 -14.38
N ARG A 148 4.82 5.11 -14.16
CA ARG A 148 4.24 5.40 -12.82
C ARG A 148 3.25 4.34 -12.33
N SER A 149 2.76 3.49 -13.23
CA SER A 149 1.74 2.49 -12.93
C SER A 149 2.28 1.07 -13.12
N ARG A 150 1.96 0.42 -14.25
CA ARG A 150 2.33 -0.97 -14.52
C ARG A 150 3.84 -1.18 -14.63
N GLY A 151 4.61 -0.18 -15.06
CA GLY A 151 6.08 -0.26 -15.11
C GLY A 151 6.72 -0.56 -13.75
N ARG A 152 6.03 -0.26 -12.64
CA ARG A 152 6.50 -0.56 -11.28
C ARG A 152 6.52 -2.06 -10.98
N ALA A 153 5.70 -2.86 -11.67
CA ALA A 153 5.62 -4.29 -11.46
C ALA A 153 6.99 -4.98 -11.57
N PHE A 154 7.87 -4.48 -12.45
CA PHE A 154 9.21 -5.04 -12.60
C PHE A 154 9.98 -5.06 -11.28
N ALA A 155 10.09 -3.90 -10.63
CA ALA A 155 10.83 -3.78 -9.38
C ALA A 155 10.11 -4.50 -8.23
N LEU A 156 8.77 -4.44 -8.19
CA LEU A 156 7.98 -5.06 -7.13
C LEU A 156 8.07 -6.59 -7.12
N ILE A 157 7.99 -7.22 -8.29
CA ILE A 157 8.08 -8.69 -8.43
C ILE A 157 9.50 -9.18 -8.18
N GLU A 158 10.50 -8.49 -8.73
CA GLU A 158 11.90 -8.84 -8.51
C GLU A 158 12.27 -8.69 -7.02
N ALA A 159 11.79 -7.66 -6.34
CA ALA A 159 11.95 -7.50 -4.90
C ALA A 159 11.26 -8.62 -4.10
N ALA A 160 10.05 -9.02 -4.51
CA ALA A 160 9.34 -10.13 -3.87
C ALA A 160 10.10 -11.45 -4.00
N ALA A 161 10.67 -11.74 -5.16
CA ALA A 161 11.53 -12.91 -5.36
C ALA A 161 12.81 -12.84 -4.49
N LEU A 162 13.50 -11.69 -4.47
CA LEU A 162 14.69 -11.48 -3.64
C LEU A 162 14.43 -11.67 -2.14
N ALA A 163 13.31 -11.15 -1.64
CA ALA A 163 12.93 -11.30 -0.23
C ALA A 163 12.79 -12.79 0.15
N ARG A 164 12.17 -13.60 -0.71
CA ARG A 164 12.00 -15.05 -0.50
C ARG A 164 13.30 -15.84 -0.60
N MET A 165 14.32 -15.27 -1.24
CA MET A 165 15.70 -15.80 -1.23
C MET A 165 16.50 -15.36 0.00
N GLY A 166 15.90 -14.69 0.98
CA GLY A 166 16.60 -14.17 2.16
C GLY A 166 17.39 -12.87 1.90
N ARG A 167 17.21 -12.24 0.74
CA ARG A 167 17.92 -11.01 0.33
C ARG A 167 17.07 -9.76 0.61
N ALA A 168 16.60 -9.63 1.85
CA ALA A 168 15.62 -8.60 2.24
C ALA A 168 16.13 -7.16 2.01
N ALA A 169 17.41 -6.88 2.28
CA ALA A 169 18.00 -5.56 2.06
C ALA A 169 17.94 -5.16 0.57
N GLU A 170 18.31 -6.07 -0.33
CA GLU A 170 18.24 -5.82 -1.78
C GLU A 170 16.80 -5.69 -2.26
N ALA A 171 15.88 -6.49 -1.72
CA ALA A 171 14.45 -6.37 -1.98
C ALA A 171 13.90 -4.99 -1.57
N ARG A 172 14.32 -4.44 -0.42
CA ARG A 172 13.94 -3.09 0.02
C ARG A 172 14.41 -2.03 -0.97
N GLU A 173 15.72 -2.00 -1.27
CA GLU A 173 16.27 -0.97 -2.17
C GLU A 173 15.64 -1.04 -3.56
N LEU A 174 15.32 -2.25 -4.04
CA LEU A 174 14.65 -2.43 -5.31
C LEU A 174 13.19 -1.96 -5.27
N ALA A 175 12.44 -2.27 -4.22
CA ALA A 175 11.05 -1.82 -4.07
C ALA A 175 10.93 -0.29 -3.93
N LEU A 176 11.99 0.37 -3.47
CA LEU A 176 12.11 1.83 -3.35
C LEU A 176 12.77 2.50 -4.58
N ARG A 177 13.14 1.74 -5.61
CA ARG A 177 13.67 2.32 -6.85
C ARG A 177 12.62 3.25 -7.47
N ASP A 178 13.05 4.38 -8.02
CA ASP A 178 12.17 5.37 -8.70
C ASP A 178 11.04 5.94 -7.81
N GLU A 179 11.22 5.88 -6.49
CA GLU A 179 10.21 6.26 -5.50
C GLU A 179 9.60 7.66 -5.68
N ALA A 180 10.38 8.59 -6.23
CA ALA A 180 9.93 9.96 -6.48
C ALA A 180 8.81 10.07 -7.50
N LEU A 181 8.63 9.07 -8.39
CA LEU A 181 7.62 9.07 -9.44
C LEU A 181 6.19 8.95 -8.90
N TRP A 182 6.01 8.41 -7.69
CA TRP A 182 4.69 8.11 -7.10
C TRP A 182 4.51 8.72 -5.72
N LYS A 183 5.33 9.70 -5.33
CA LYS A 183 5.26 10.36 -4.01
C LYS A 183 3.92 11.04 -3.69
N HIS A 184 3.04 11.21 -4.67
CA HIS A 184 1.68 11.73 -4.51
C HIS A 184 0.58 10.69 -4.74
N ALA A 185 0.95 9.48 -5.16
CA ALA A 185 0.03 8.41 -5.48
C ALA A 185 -0.23 7.56 -4.22
N TYR A 186 -1.29 7.90 -3.49
CA TYR A 186 -1.61 7.28 -2.20
C TYR A 186 -1.61 5.74 -2.25
N PHE A 187 -2.32 5.12 -3.20
CA PHE A 187 -2.40 3.66 -3.28
C PHE A 187 -1.03 3.02 -3.51
N GLU A 188 -0.17 3.69 -4.27
CA GLU A 188 1.16 3.20 -4.60
C GLU A 188 2.12 3.31 -3.41
N LEU A 189 1.93 4.32 -2.56
CA LEU A 189 2.58 4.43 -1.27
C LEU A 189 2.01 3.40 -0.28
N ALA A 190 0.69 3.26 -0.17
CA ALA A 190 0.04 2.42 0.82
C ALA A 190 0.24 0.91 0.58
N THR A 191 0.23 0.47 -0.67
CA THR A 191 0.26 -0.96 -1.03
C THR A 191 1.67 -1.50 -1.32
N ARG A 192 2.70 -0.63 -1.33
CA ARG A 192 4.07 -1.09 -1.55
C ARG A 192 4.48 -2.13 -0.50
N PRO A 193 4.98 -3.32 -0.92
CA PRO A 193 5.56 -4.30 -0.02
C PRO A 193 6.69 -3.70 0.80
N ASN A 194 6.79 -4.10 2.06
CA ASN A 194 7.83 -3.60 2.95
C ASN A 194 8.64 -4.78 3.46
N TYR A 195 9.96 -4.66 3.37
CA TYR A 195 10.92 -5.70 3.76
C TYR A 195 11.78 -5.26 4.96
N ASP A 196 11.44 -4.11 5.56
CA ASP A 196 12.02 -3.52 6.79
C ASP A 196 11.98 -4.48 8.00
N PHE A 197 11.03 -5.42 8.01
CA PHE A 197 10.87 -6.38 9.10
C PHE A 197 12.12 -7.24 9.39
N ALA A 198 12.99 -7.44 8.39
CA ALA A 198 14.23 -8.23 8.51
C ALA A 198 15.50 -7.38 8.46
N ILE A 199 15.39 -6.04 8.48
CA ILE A 199 16.53 -5.14 8.25
C ILE A 199 16.68 -4.21 9.47
N PRO A 200 17.69 -4.43 10.33
CA PRO A 200 17.92 -3.61 11.51
C PRO A 200 18.49 -2.20 11.18
N THR A 201 18.89 -1.96 9.93
CA THR A 201 19.46 -0.69 9.46
C THR A 201 18.49 0.07 8.56
N GLY A 202 18.61 1.41 8.54
CA GLY A 202 17.82 2.29 7.67
C GLY A 202 18.51 2.61 6.34
N SER A 203 17.83 3.35 5.46
CA SER A 203 18.44 3.99 4.29
C SER A 203 17.79 5.35 3.99
N ALA A 204 18.48 6.21 3.24
CA ALA A 204 17.94 7.52 2.88
C ALA A 204 16.71 7.43 1.95
N ALA A 205 16.58 6.36 1.17
CA ALA A 205 15.38 6.09 0.39
C ALA A 205 14.20 5.71 1.29
N GLU A 206 14.45 4.83 2.27
CA GLU A 206 13.43 4.44 3.25
C GLU A 206 12.89 5.66 4.03
N ASP A 207 13.76 6.57 4.46
CA ASP A 207 13.36 7.81 5.14
C ASP A 207 12.46 8.70 4.26
N ARG A 208 12.84 8.92 2.98
CA ARG A 208 12.02 9.70 2.05
C ARG A 208 10.67 9.05 1.76
N ASP A 209 10.64 7.73 1.62
CA ASP A 209 9.39 7.00 1.41
C ASP A 209 8.45 7.14 2.61
N MET A 210 8.98 7.00 3.83
CA MET A 210 8.20 7.17 5.05
C MET A 210 7.70 8.61 5.24
N ASP A 211 8.48 9.60 4.83
CA ASP A 211 8.05 11.01 4.76
C ASP A 211 6.87 11.18 3.81
N TRP A 212 6.97 10.66 2.58
CA TRP A 212 5.89 10.78 1.59
C TRP A 212 4.63 10.03 2.02
N ARG A 213 4.76 8.85 2.61
CA ARG A 213 3.62 8.13 3.20
C ARG A 213 2.95 8.96 4.28
N SER A 214 3.71 9.51 5.22
CA SER A 214 3.18 10.31 6.33
C SER A 214 2.45 11.58 5.85
N ARG A 215 2.88 12.16 4.73
CA ARG A 215 2.21 13.30 4.09
C ARG A 215 0.99 12.90 3.24
N ALA A 216 0.97 11.69 2.69
CA ALA A 216 -0.17 11.16 1.95
C ALA A 216 -1.32 10.69 2.86
N GLU A 217 -1.00 10.24 4.07
CA GLU A 217 -1.95 9.91 5.12
C GLU A 217 -1.30 10.08 6.51
N ALA A 218 -1.86 10.96 7.35
CA ALA A 218 -1.26 11.27 8.65
C ALA A 218 -1.09 10.03 9.55
N THR A 219 -1.93 9.00 9.45
CA THR A 219 -1.80 7.79 10.28
C THR A 219 -0.54 6.99 9.98
N PHE A 220 0.06 7.13 8.77
CA PHE A 220 1.35 6.52 8.47
C PHE A 220 2.50 7.09 9.31
N ALA A 221 2.31 8.24 9.98
CA ALA A 221 3.26 8.75 10.96
C ALA A 221 3.52 7.77 12.12
N VAL A 222 2.53 6.93 12.50
CA VAL A 222 2.72 5.87 13.50
C VAL A 222 3.79 4.88 13.02
N ARG A 223 3.66 4.43 11.76
CA ARG A 223 4.62 3.50 11.17
C ARG A 223 6.01 4.14 11.03
N HIS A 224 6.06 5.39 10.58
CA HIS A 224 7.31 6.13 10.46
C HIS A 224 8.01 6.25 11.82
N ALA A 225 7.30 6.70 12.87
CA ALA A 225 7.84 6.77 14.22
C ALA A 225 8.31 5.42 14.76
N ASN A 226 7.54 4.34 14.53
CA ASN A 226 7.94 3.00 14.94
C ASN A 226 9.22 2.54 14.23
N ARG A 227 9.38 2.89 12.95
CA ARG A 227 10.61 2.60 12.22
C ARG A 227 11.79 3.41 12.75
N LEU A 228 11.59 4.68 13.08
CA LEU A 228 12.63 5.50 13.73
C LEU A 228 13.05 4.92 15.09
N ASP A 229 12.11 4.43 15.90
CA ASP A 229 12.42 3.73 17.15
C ASP A 229 13.28 2.48 16.90
N GLU A 230 12.99 1.69 15.85
CA GLU A 230 13.79 0.50 15.48
C GLU A 230 15.23 0.85 15.12
N LEU A 231 15.44 2.05 14.59
CA LEU A 231 16.75 2.61 14.24
C LEU A 231 17.41 3.35 15.42
N GLY A 232 16.80 3.35 16.61
CA GLY A 232 17.27 4.07 17.79
C GLY A 232 17.14 5.60 17.70
N ARG A 233 16.43 6.12 16.70
CA ARG A 233 16.22 7.56 16.45
C ARG A 233 15.03 8.10 17.26
N PHE A 234 15.05 7.89 18.58
CA PHE A 234 13.91 8.17 19.46
C PHE A 234 13.47 9.64 19.48
N ALA A 235 14.41 10.58 19.35
CA ALA A 235 14.09 12.01 19.28
C ALA A 235 13.28 12.35 18.02
N GLU A 236 13.64 11.76 16.87
CA GLU A 236 12.91 11.97 15.62
C GLU A 236 11.56 11.26 15.64
N ALA A 237 11.49 10.07 16.26
CA ALA A 237 10.23 9.38 16.51
C ALA A 237 9.29 10.22 17.38
N ALA A 238 9.81 10.88 18.41
CA ALA A 238 9.05 11.79 19.28
C ALA A 238 8.45 12.96 18.48
N VAL A 239 9.23 13.59 17.60
CA VAL A 239 8.74 14.66 16.71
C VAL A 239 7.60 14.17 15.80
N MET A 240 7.73 12.98 15.23
CA MET A 240 6.67 12.40 14.39
C MET A 240 5.40 12.10 15.20
N ARG A 241 5.52 11.62 16.43
CA ARG A 241 4.38 11.36 17.32
C ARG A 241 3.72 12.65 17.80
N ASP A 242 4.49 13.69 18.10
CA ASP A 242 3.96 15.02 18.42
C ASP A 242 3.18 15.61 17.24
N ALA A 243 3.68 15.46 16.01
CA ALA A 243 2.94 15.86 14.82
C ALA A 243 1.60 15.13 14.69
N LEU A 244 1.57 13.82 14.96
CA LEU A 244 0.33 13.05 14.94
C LEU A 244 -0.66 13.48 16.04
N VAL A 245 -0.16 13.74 17.25
CA VAL A 245 -0.97 14.22 18.38
C VAL A 245 -1.55 15.61 18.09
N ASP A 246 -0.75 16.53 17.52
CA ASP A 246 -1.23 17.85 17.11
C ASP A 246 -2.32 17.75 16.03
N PHE A 247 -2.11 16.89 15.03
CA PHE A 247 -3.10 16.59 14.01
C PHE A 247 -4.41 16.04 14.59
N ASP A 248 -4.36 15.04 15.47
CA ASP A 248 -5.54 14.45 16.13
C ASP A 248 -6.30 15.48 16.97
N ARG A 249 -5.54 16.33 17.69
CA ARG A 249 -6.08 17.38 18.55
C ARG A 249 -6.86 18.42 17.74
N ALA A 250 -6.32 18.84 16.60
CA ALA A 250 -6.97 19.84 15.75
C ALA A 250 -8.14 19.25 14.95
N THR A 251 -8.05 18.00 14.50
CA THR A 251 -9.00 17.44 13.55
C THR A 251 -10.13 16.64 14.16
N THR A 252 -9.94 16.08 15.36
CA THR A 252 -10.93 15.25 16.08
C THR A 252 -10.92 15.53 17.60
N PRO A 253 -11.17 16.77 18.06
CA PRO A 253 -10.99 17.18 19.47
C PRO A 253 -11.83 16.38 20.49
N ASP A 254 -13.03 15.94 20.12
CA ASP A 254 -13.93 15.17 20.99
C ASP A 254 -13.65 13.65 20.99
N ALA A 255 -12.82 13.19 20.04
CA ALA A 255 -12.49 11.79 19.83
C ALA A 255 -10.98 11.52 19.95
N ARG A 256 -10.24 12.42 20.63
CA ARG A 256 -8.80 12.31 20.79
C ARG A 256 -8.40 10.97 21.41
N ARG A 257 -7.37 10.36 20.84
CA ARG A 257 -6.89 9.03 21.20
C ARG A 257 -5.80 9.09 22.27
N SER A 258 -6.06 8.51 23.44
CA SER A 258 -5.06 8.46 24.52
C SER A 258 -3.86 7.62 24.13
N VAL A 259 -4.06 6.59 23.30
CA VAL A 259 -2.98 5.72 22.81
C VAL A 259 -1.91 6.49 22.01
N TRP A 260 -2.30 7.46 21.20
CA TRP A 260 -1.34 8.26 20.42
C TRP A 260 -0.49 9.17 21.31
N ILE A 261 -1.10 9.73 22.36
CA ILE A 261 -0.38 10.52 23.36
C ILE A 261 0.58 9.61 24.14
N ALA A 262 0.14 8.41 24.55
CA ALA A 262 0.97 7.44 25.26
C ALA A 262 2.15 6.91 24.42
N GLN A 263 1.97 6.76 23.10
CA GLN A 263 3.09 6.50 22.19
C GLN A 263 4.11 7.66 22.24
N ALA A 264 3.66 8.92 22.19
CA ALA A 264 4.55 10.08 22.28
C ALA A 264 5.31 10.10 23.62
N VAL A 265 4.66 9.75 24.74
CA VAL A 265 5.29 9.60 26.06
C VAL A 265 6.50 8.66 25.99
N VAL A 266 6.34 7.47 25.41
CA VAL A 266 7.42 6.47 25.32
C VAL A 266 8.59 6.98 24.48
N SER A 267 8.34 7.60 23.31
CA SER A 267 9.43 8.15 22.49
C SER A 267 10.18 9.29 23.18
N HIS A 268 9.46 10.24 23.80
CA HIS A 268 10.11 11.32 24.55
C HIS A 268 10.94 10.79 25.72
N ALA A 269 10.43 9.81 26.46
CA ALA A 269 11.16 9.19 27.56
C ALA A 269 12.44 8.48 27.07
N LEU A 270 12.36 7.69 25.99
CA LEU A 270 13.52 7.02 25.41
C LEU A 270 14.53 7.99 24.78
N ALA A 271 14.06 9.15 24.29
CA ALA A 271 14.87 10.25 23.81
C ALA A 271 15.54 11.06 24.94
N GLY A 272 15.23 10.76 26.21
CA GLY A 272 15.77 11.46 27.38
C GLY A 272 15.01 12.72 27.78
N ASP A 273 13.89 13.06 27.13
CA ASP A 273 13.02 14.18 27.51
C ASP A 273 11.98 13.72 28.55
N GLY A 274 12.47 13.45 29.76
CA GLY A 274 11.62 13.01 30.88
C GLY A 274 10.57 14.05 31.29
N VAL A 275 10.84 15.35 31.09
CA VAL A 275 9.92 16.44 31.42
C VAL A 275 8.72 16.42 30.48
N LYS A 276 8.97 16.37 29.16
CA LYS A 276 7.90 16.31 28.17
C LYS A 276 7.13 14.99 28.26
N ALA A 277 7.81 13.87 28.46
CA ALA A 277 7.17 12.58 28.67
C ALA A 277 6.21 12.61 29.87
N ALA A 278 6.61 13.22 30.99
CA ALA A 278 5.75 13.33 32.17
C ALA A 278 4.54 14.26 31.96
N GLU A 279 4.70 15.34 31.20
CA GLU A 279 3.59 16.20 30.78
C GLU A 279 2.56 15.44 29.94
N LEU A 280 3.02 14.77 28.89
CA LEU A 280 2.18 13.98 28.00
C LEU A 280 1.54 12.80 28.73
N ALA A 281 2.22 12.19 29.69
CA ALA A 281 1.68 11.08 30.49
C ALA A 281 0.48 11.53 31.34
N ARG A 282 0.53 12.75 31.90
CA ARG A 282 -0.61 13.35 32.60
C ARG A 282 -1.75 13.67 31.63
N GLU A 283 -1.44 14.20 30.44
CA GLU A 283 -2.45 14.47 29.41
C GLU A 283 -3.16 13.18 28.97
N ALA A 284 -2.40 12.13 28.65
CA ALA A 284 -2.93 10.84 28.21
C ALA A 284 -3.86 10.23 29.26
N ARG A 285 -3.45 10.24 30.53
CA ARG A 285 -4.26 9.75 31.65
C ARG A 285 -5.54 10.55 31.83
N ALA A 286 -5.44 11.88 31.85
CA ALA A 286 -6.61 12.74 31.97
C ALA A 286 -7.62 12.52 30.84
N ASN A 287 -7.15 12.35 29.59
CA ASN A 287 -8.02 12.05 28.46
C ASN A 287 -8.67 10.67 28.58
N PHE A 288 -7.90 9.64 28.93
CA PHE A 288 -8.38 8.27 29.09
C PHE A 288 -9.46 8.18 30.18
N ASP A 289 -9.18 8.71 31.36
CA ASP A 289 -10.08 8.70 32.52
C ASP A 289 -11.37 9.49 32.21
N LYS A 290 -11.25 10.66 31.56
CA LYS A 290 -12.40 11.46 31.12
C LYS A 290 -13.30 10.64 30.19
N ARG A 291 -12.75 10.00 29.18
CA ARG A 291 -13.53 9.21 28.20
C ARG A 291 -14.21 8.01 28.84
N GLN A 292 -13.53 7.34 29.76
CA GLN A 292 -14.13 6.26 30.53
C GLN A 292 -15.28 6.77 31.41
N GLY A 293 -15.10 7.89 32.09
CA GLY A 293 -16.15 8.56 32.90
C GLY A 293 -17.35 9.01 32.07
N GLU A 294 -17.14 9.40 30.80
CA GLU A 294 -18.21 9.73 29.85
C GLU A 294 -18.92 8.50 29.25
N GLY A 295 -18.55 7.26 29.64
CA GLY A 295 -19.11 6.04 29.06
C GLY A 295 -18.68 5.79 27.61
N LYS A 296 -17.55 6.36 27.18
CA LYS A 296 -16.98 6.22 25.82
C LYS A 296 -15.60 5.58 25.85
N PRO A 297 -15.45 4.36 26.41
CA PRO A 297 -14.16 3.69 26.51
C PRO A 297 -13.49 3.58 25.13
N GLU A 298 -12.18 3.76 25.09
CA GLU A 298 -11.41 3.65 23.86
C GLU A 298 -11.22 2.18 23.45
N PRO A 299 -11.39 1.82 22.16
CA PRO A 299 -11.09 0.47 21.67
C PRO A 299 -9.63 0.05 21.92
N SER A 300 -8.72 1.02 21.98
CA SER A 300 -7.28 0.86 22.23
C SER A 300 -6.91 0.89 23.72
N ALA A 301 -7.84 0.65 24.65
CA ALA A 301 -7.58 0.74 26.08
C ALA A 301 -6.44 -0.18 26.57
N ALA A 302 -6.40 -1.43 26.08
CA ALA A 302 -5.34 -2.37 26.45
C ALA A 302 -3.95 -1.91 25.96
N GLU A 303 -3.89 -1.36 24.74
CA GLU A 303 -2.67 -0.80 24.16
C GLU A 303 -2.18 0.42 24.94
N TYR A 304 -3.09 1.33 25.29
CA TYR A 304 -2.79 2.48 26.14
C TYR A 304 -2.19 2.04 27.49
N VAL A 305 -2.81 1.08 28.18
CA VAL A 305 -2.31 0.58 29.48
C VAL A 305 -0.90 0.02 29.33
N GLU A 306 -0.66 -0.78 28.29
CA GLU A 306 0.66 -1.35 28.03
C GLU A 306 1.73 -0.28 27.78
N LEU A 307 1.43 0.78 27.01
CA LEU A 307 2.37 1.87 26.78
C LEU A 307 2.70 2.62 28.08
N MET A 308 1.72 2.82 28.96
CA MET A 308 1.95 3.44 30.27
C MET A 308 2.76 2.53 31.22
N ASP A 309 2.58 1.21 31.13
CA ASP A 309 3.43 0.24 31.84
C ASP A 309 4.88 0.33 31.34
N LEU A 310 5.09 0.40 30.02
CA LEU A 310 6.44 0.57 29.46
C LEU A 310 7.07 1.90 29.90
N TYR A 311 6.29 2.98 29.94
CA TYR A 311 6.76 4.25 30.49
C TYR A 311 7.19 4.12 31.96
N ALA A 312 6.44 3.40 32.79
CA ALA A 312 6.84 3.14 34.18
C ALA A 312 8.14 2.33 34.29
N VAL A 313 8.37 1.37 33.37
CA VAL A 313 9.65 0.65 33.24
C VAL A 313 10.79 1.63 32.93
N ILE A 314 10.60 2.53 31.96
CA ILE A 314 11.61 3.54 31.58
C ILE A 314 11.94 4.44 32.78
N GLN A 315 10.92 4.96 33.46
CA GLN A 315 11.12 5.80 34.65
C GLN A 315 11.91 5.09 35.76
N ALA A 316 11.59 3.82 36.04
CA ALA A 316 12.32 3.04 37.05
C ALA A 316 13.79 2.85 36.66
N ALA A 317 14.05 2.58 35.38
CA ALA A 317 15.41 2.43 34.86
C ALA A 317 16.20 3.74 34.94
N ASP A 318 15.60 4.86 34.51
CA ASP A 318 16.23 6.19 34.53
C ASP A 318 16.47 6.70 35.96
N ALA A 319 15.65 6.29 36.92
CA ALA A 319 15.84 6.55 38.34
C ALA A 319 16.93 5.66 39.00
N GLY A 320 17.52 4.72 38.26
CA GLY A 320 18.54 3.79 38.76
C GLY A 320 17.99 2.54 39.46
N ASP A 321 16.66 2.38 39.56
CA ASP A 321 16.03 1.16 40.09
C ASP A 321 15.88 0.11 38.98
N VAL A 322 17.03 -0.34 38.46
CA VAL A 322 17.10 -1.30 37.34
C VAL A 322 16.45 -2.63 37.71
N LYS A 323 16.50 -3.04 38.98
CA LYS A 323 15.89 -4.29 39.43
C LYS A 323 14.36 -4.22 39.38
N ALA A 324 13.76 -3.12 39.84
CA ALA A 324 12.33 -2.92 39.67
C ALA A 324 11.93 -2.83 38.19
N ALA A 325 12.72 -2.12 37.38
CA ALA A 325 12.48 -2.01 35.95
C ALA A 325 12.51 -3.39 35.25
N ARG A 326 13.49 -4.25 35.55
CA ARG A 326 13.55 -5.65 35.06
C ARG A 326 12.31 -6.43 35.44
N ARG A 327 11.91 -6.38 36.72
CA ARG A 327 10.71 -7.09 37.21
C ARG A 327 9.44 -6.64 36.48
N LEU A 328 9.25 -5.33 36.34
CA LEU A 328 8.10 -4.75 35.62
C LEU A 328 8.12 -5.15 34.14
N PHE A 329 9.29 -5.12 33.51
CA PHE A 329 9.43 -5.48 32.10
C PHE A 329 9.12 -6.96 31.85
N SER A 330 9.66 -7.85 32.70
CA SER A 330 9.47 -9.29 32.62
C SER A 330 8.09 -9.78 33.09
N ALA A 331 7.30 -8.93 33.75
CA ALA A 331 5.93 -9.27 34.14
C ALA A 331 5.01 -9.52 32.94
N ARG A 332 5.38 -9.01 31.75
CA ARG A 332 4.71 -9.28 30.48
C ARG A 332 5.48 -10.35 29.70
N SER A 333 4.75 -11.35 29.20
CA SER A 333 5.30 -12.35 28.29
C SER A 333 5.59 -11.77 26.91
N GLN A 334 4.79 -10.78 26.48
CA GLN A 334 4.91 -10.09 25.21
C GLN A 334 4.49 -8.62 25.34
N TRP A 335 5.13 -7.78 24.53
CA TRP A 335 4.79 -6.37 24.32
C TRP A 335 4.24 -6.25 22.90
N VAL A 336 2.95 -6.00 22.75
CA VAL A 336 2.23 -5.95 21.46
C VAL A 336 1.74 -4.54 21.12
N GLY A 337 1.56 -3.68 22.12
CA GLY A 337 1.16 -2.29 21.95
C GLY A 337 2.34 -1.33 21.81
N ALA A 338 3.46 -1.63 22.46
CA ALA A 338 4.68 -0.86 22.28
C ALA A 338 5.32 -1.11 20.90
N SER A 339 6.04 -0.10 20.37
CA SER A 339 6.82 -0.29 19.14
C SER A 339 7.94 -1.31 19.37
N PHE A 340 8.26 -2.10 18.34
CA PHE A 340 9.34 -3.09 18.43
C PHE A 340 10.68 -2.44 18.82
N GLY A 341 10.99 -1.27 18.26
CA GLY A 341 12.20 -0.51 18.62
C GLY A 341 12.27 -0.09 20.09
N SER A 342 11.15 0.38 20.66
CA SER A 342 11.09 0.73 22.10
C SER A 342 11.33 -0.49 22.99
N VAL A 343 10.76 -1.64 22.62
CA VAL A 343 10.94 -2.91 23.33
C VAL A 343 12.38 -3.40 23.23
N LEU A 344 13.01 -3.31 22.05
CA LEU A 344 14.41 -3.68 21.86
C LEU A 344 15.35 -2.83 22.70
N GLU A 345 15.12 -1.51 22.74
CA GLU A 345 15.96 -0.61 23.53
C GLU A 345 15.85 -0.89 25.02
N MET A 346 14.63 -1.08 25.54
CA MET A 346 14.46 -1.45 26.94
C MET A 346 15.01 -2.84 27.26
N ASN A 347 14.82 -3.82 26.37
CA ASN A 347 15.44 -5.14 26.50
C ASN A 347 16.97 -5.00 26.59
N ARG A 348 17.59 -4.23 25.71
CA ARG A 348 19.05 -3.96 25.71
C ARG A 348 19.52 -3.31 27.01
N ARG A 349 18.87 -2.22 27.45
CA ARG A 349 19.21 -1.51 28.70
C ARG A 349 19.08 -2.42 29.92
N LEU A 350 18.01 -3.18 30.02
CA LEU A 350 17.69 -3.97 31.20
C LEU A 350 18.48 -5.28 31.28
N ARG A 351 18.86 -5.89 30.15
CA ARG A 351 19.73 -7.08 30.14
C ARG A 351 21.17 -6.77 30.55
N ALA A 352 21.62 -5.52 30.39
CA ALA A 352 22.97 -5.13 30.78
C ALA A 352 23.19 -5.36 32.29
N GLY A 353 24.15 -6.21 32.65
CA GLY A 353 24.46 -6.56 34.04
C GLY A 353 23.33 -7.31 34.78
N ALA A 354 22.41 -7.96 34.06
CA ALA A 354 21.39 -8.81 34.67
C ALA A 354 21.98 -10.17 35.10
N ALA A 355 21.56 -10.66 36.26
CA ALA A 355 21.89 -12.02 36.67
C ALA A 355 21.08 -13.05 35.85
N PRO A 356 21.55 -14.31 35.69
CA PRO A 356 20.87 -15.31 34.87
C PRO A 356 19.41 -15.58 35.27
N ASP A 357 19.07 -15.49 36.55
CA ASP A 357 17.72 -15.66 37.09
C ASP A 357 16.78 -14.46 36.80
N GLU A 358 17.34 -13.31 36.41
CA GLU A 358 16.59 -12.12 35.98
C GLU A 358 16.26 -12.14 34.47
N LEU A 359 16.90 -13.02 33.70
CA LEU A 359 16.72 -13.15 32.24
C LEU A 359 15.50 -14.01 31.90
N ILE A 360 14.33 -13.57 32.34
CA ILE A 360 13.05 -14.28 32.17
C ILE A 360 12.02 -13.43 31.42
N GLY A 361 10.96 -14.08 30.91
CA GLY A 361 9.86 -13.41 30.21
C GLY A 361 10.37 -12.60 29.00
N GLY A 362 9.98 -11.33 28.92
CA GLY A 362 10.45 -10.41 27.87
C GLY A 362 11.97 -10.19 27.83
N LEU A 363 12.71 -10.52 28.90
CA LEU A 363 14.17 -10.44 28.96
C LEU A 363 14.86 -11.75 28.63
N ALA A 364 14.15 -12.86 28.38
CA ALA A 364 14.80 -14.15 28.10
C ALA A 364 15.59 -14.15 26.78
N ARG A 365 15.09 -13.43 25.78
CA ARG A 365 15.73 -13.26 24.47
C ARG A 365 16.49 -11.93 24.43
N ASP A 366 17.65 -11.94 23.78
CA ASP A 366 18.40 -10.72 23.49
C ASP A 366 17.85 -10.01 22.24
N PRO A 367 18.32 -8.77 21.95
CA PRO A 367 17.84 -8.02 20.79
C PRO A 367 18.06 -8.72 19.44
N GLU A 368 19.17 -9.47 19.28
CA GLU A 368 19.46 -10.18 18.02
C GLU A 368 18.46 -11.32 17.79
N GLN A 369 18.20 -12.11 18.84
CA GLN A 369 17.19 -13.16 18.79
C GLN A 369 15.79 -12.59 18.55
N LEU A 370 15.44 -11.45 19.14
CA LEU A 370 14.16 -10.79 18.88
C LEU A 370 14.01 -10.34 17.42
N TRP A 371 15.07 -9.80 16.82
CA TRP A 371 15.09 -9.47 15.39
C TRP A 371 14.93 -10.71 14.52
N LYS A 372 15.67 -11.78 14.84
CA LYS A 372 15.58 -13.05 14.15
C LYS A 372 14.17 -13.64 14.21
N ASP A 373 13.58 -13.71 15.41
CA ASP A 373 12.22 -14.23 15.61
C ASP A 373 11.19 -13.44 14.79
N ARG A 374 11.32 -12.11 14.75
CA ARG A 374 10.46 -11.24 13.93
C ARG A 374 10.64 -11.53 12.45
N ALA A 375 11.87 -11.61 11.97
CA ALA A 375 12.18 -11.89 10.58
C ALA A 375 11.64 -13.25 10.14
N ASP A 376 11.89 -14.30 10.93
CA ASP A 376 11.44 -15.67 10.69
C ASP A 376 9.90 -15.75 10.67
N THR A 377 9.23 -15.10 11.63
CA THR A 377 7.75 -15.07 11.71
C THR A 377 7.12 -14.34 10.52
N ARG A 378 7.67 -13.18 10.13
CA ARG A 378 7.16 -12.39 9.00
C ARG A 378 7.44 -13.08 7.67
N MET A 379 8.59 -13.71 7.51
CA MET A 379 8.92 -14.53 6.35
C MET A 379 7.98 -15.72 6.23
N ALA A 380 7.73 -16.45 7.33
CA ALA A 380 6.78 -17.57 7.33
C ALA A 380 5.36 -17.14 6.96
N THR A 381 4.91 -15.96 7.44
CA THR A 381 3.61 -15.38 7.09
C THR A 381 3.53 -15.05 5.59
N MET A 382 4.60 -14.45 5.03
CA MET A 382 4.68 -14.13 3.60
C MET A 382 4.65 -15.40 2.74
N LEU A 383 5.46 -16.42 3.07
CA LEU A 383 5.50 -17.69 2.35
C LEU A 383 4.19 -18.49 2.47
N ALA A 384 3.46 -18.34 3.58
CA ALA A 384 2.13 -18.93 3.72
C ALA A 384 1.12 -18.25 2.78
N ALA A 385 1.19 -16.92 2.65
CA ALA A 385 0.32 -16.15 1.77
C ALA A 385 0.56 -16.44 0.28
N ASP A 386 1.74 -16.92 -0.10
CA ASP A 386 2.04 -17.32 -1.49
C ASP A 386 1.20 -18.49 -1.98
N LYS A 387 0.59 -19.25 -1.07
CA LYS A 387 -0.36 -20.32 -1.42
C LYS A 387 -1.71 -19.77 -1.88
N GLU A 388 -1.93 -18.46 -1.76
CA GLU A 388 -3.12 -17.76 -2.23
C GLU A 388 -2.79 -16.97 -3.50
N ASN A 389 -3.32 -17.44 -4.64
CA ASN A 389 -3.11 -16.84 -5.97
C ASN A 389 -3.48 -15.34 -6.06
N LYS A 390 -4.27 -14.81 -5.12
CA LYS A 390 -4.63 -13.39 -5.06
C LYS A 390 -3.52 -12.50 -4.50
N ALA A 391 -2.72 -12.97 -3.55
CA ALA A 391 -1.80 -12.12 -2.80
C ALA A 391 -0.68 -11.57 -3.70
N LEU A 392 -0.09 -12.42 -4.54
CA LEU A 392 1.04 -12.06 -5.41
C LEU A 392 0.65 -11.15 -6.57
N PHE A 393 -0.56 -11.28 -7.12
CA PHE A 393 -0.99 -10.50 -8.29
C PHE A 393 -1.26 -9.02 -7.99
N TRP A 394 -1.33 -8.63 -6.71
CA TRP A 394 -1.28 -7.22 -6.32
C TRP A 394 0.05 -6.53 -6.67
N LEU A 395 1.11 -7.29 -6.94
CA LEU A 395 2.41 -6.76 -7.39
C LEU A 395 2.38 -6.30 -8.85
N ILE A 396 1.27 -6.49 -9.58
CA ILE A 396 1.06 -5.97 -10.93
C ILE A 396 0.01 -4.85 -10.87
N PRO A 397 0.41 -3.57 -10.72
CA PRO A 397 -0.51 -2.45 -10.80
C PRO A 397 -1.22 -2.41 -12.17
N SER A 398 -2.44 -1.89 -12.17
CA SER A 398 -3.17 -1.63 -13.42
C SER A 398 -2.45 -0.57 -14.26
N THR A 399 -2.59 -0.64 -15.58
CA THR A 399 -2.05 0.39 -16.47
C THR A 399 -2.88 1.66 -16.36
N LEU A 400 -2.23 2.78 -16.02
CA LEU A 400 -2.84 4.10 -16.10
C LEU A 400 -2.61 4.72 -17.47
N THR A 401 -3.59 5.45 -17.97
CA THR A 401 -3.54 6.09 -19.30
C THR A 401 -3.62 7.60 -19.18
N ALA A 402 -3.06 8.31 -20.16
CA ALA A 402 -3.22 9.76 -20.28
C ALA A 402 -4.69 10.18 -20.21
N GLY A 403 -5.58 9.46 -20.91
CA GLY A 403 -7.01 9.74 -20.95
C GLY A 403 -7.69 9.73 -19.57
N ALA A 404 -7.27 8.84 -18.67
CA ALA A 404 -7.81 8.77 -17.32
C ALA A 404 -7.52 10.06 -16.51
N TYR A 405 -6.32 10.61 -16.65
CA TYR A 405 -5.94 11.87 -16.01
C TYR A 405 -6.54 13.10 -16.73
N GLU A 406 -6.47 13.14 -18.06
CA GLU A 406 -7.00 14.24 -18.86
C GLU A 406 -8.51 14.45 -18.64
N ALA A 407 -9.27 13.38 -18.42
CA ALA A 407 -10.70 13.44 -18.13
C ALA A 407 -11.01 14.22 -16.84
N LEU A 408 -10.07 14.25 -15.88
CA LEU A 408 -10.24 14.93 -14.59
C LEU A 408 -9.83 16.40 -14.62
N SER A 409 -9.06 16.83 -15.63
CA SER A 409 -8.44 18.17 -15.72
C SER A 409 -9.44 19.30 -15.39
N LYS A 410 -10.57 19.37 -16.09
CA LYS A 410 -11.56 20.45 -15.90
C LYS A 410 -12.09 20.54 -14.46
N GLN A 411 -12.31 19.40 -13.81
CA GLN A 411 -12.92 19.38 -12.48
C GLN A 411 -11.88 19.64 -11.39
N VAL A 412 -10.67 19.11 -11.53
CA VAL A 412 -9.55 19.29 -10.60
C VAL A 412 -9.06 20.73 -10.58
N TRP A 413 -8.91 21.37 -11.74
CA TRP A 413 -8.36 22.73 -11.84
C TRP A 413 -9.36 23.84 -11.46
N ARG A 414 -10.62 23.49 -11.16
CA ARG A 414 -11.69 24.46 -10.88
C ARG A 414 -11.97 24.59 -9.39
N VAL A 415 -11.37 25.59 -8.74
CA VAL A 415 -11.54 25.85 -7.30
C VAL A 415 -12.72 26.78 -6.96
N ASP A 416 -13.07 27.73 -7.83
CA ASP A 416 -14.13 28.75 -7.61
C ASP A 416 -15.54 28.16 -7.43
N LYS A 417 -15.83 27.12 -8.21
CA LYS A 417 -17.10 26.37 -8.22
C LYS A 417 -16.80 24.89 -8.19
N SER A 418 -15.92 24.50 -7.26
CA SER A 418 -15.50 23.12 -7.08
C SER A 418 -16.71 22.21 -6.84
N ARG A 419 -16.82 21.17 -7.68
CA ARG A 419 -17.72 20.04 -7.46
C ARG A 419 -17.07 18.92 -6.64
N ILE A 420 -15.79 19.08 -6.31
CA ILE A 420 -15.00 18.13 -5.53
C ILE A 420 -15.17 18.43 -4.03
N LEU A 421 -15.18 19.71 -3.66
CA LEU A 421 -15.39 20.14 -2.28
C LEU A 421 -16.84 19.90 -1.85
N ILE A 422 -17.02 18.98 -0.89
CA ILE A 422 -18.32 18.63 -0.34
C ILE A 422 -18.66 19.61 0.79
N LYS A 423 -19.73 20.38 0.58
CA LYS A 423 -20.31 21.24 1.62
C LYS A 423 -21.29 20.43 2.46
N PRO A 424 -21.12 20.35 3.79
CA PRO A 424 -22.10 19.66 4.63
C PRO A 424 -23.44 20.39 4.56
N LYS A 425 -24.54 19.64 4.65
CA LYS A 425 -25.89 20.21 4.75
C LYS A 425 -26.08 20.99 6.05
N ASP A 426 -25.40 20.59 7.12
CA ASP A 426 -25.45 21.21 8.44
C ASP A 426 -24.03 21.26 9.04
N PRO A 427 -23.37 22.44 9.04
CA PRO A 427 -22.03 22.62 9.58
C PRO A 427 -21.93 22.32 11.09
N SER A 428 -23.01 22.50 11.85
CA SER A 428 -23.01 22.30 13.31
C SER A 428 -22.83 20.84 13.72
N LYS A 429 -23.07 19.91 12.79
CA LYS A 429 -22.92 18.46 12.99
C LYS A 429 -21.58 17.91 12.55
N LYS A 430 -20.63 18.77 12.14
CA LYS A 430 -19.28 18.34 11.79
C LYS A 430 -18.59 17.77 13.03
N LYS A 431 -18.23 16.49 12.97
CA LYS A 431 -17.40 15.81 13.98
C LYS A 431 -15.89 15.98 13.75
N SER A 432 -15.51 16.61 12.65
CA SER A 432 -14.11 16.83 12.28
C SER A 432 -13.94 18.23 11.67
N ALA A 433 -12.77 18.82 11.94
CA ALA A 433 -12.36 20.08 11.31
C ALA A 433 -11.98 19.91 9.83
N LEU A 434 -11.79 18.68 9.35
CA LEU A 434 -11.44 18.40 7.97
C LEU A 434 -12.59 18.76 7.02
N GLU A 435 -12.24 19.41 5.91
CA GLU A 435 -13.13 19.55 4.76
C GLU A 435 -13.05 18.31 3.88
N THR A 436 -14.16 17.86 3.31
CA THR A 436 -14.19 16.65 2.50
C THR A 436 -14.10 16.99 1.01
N LEU A 437 -13.16 16.36 0.33
CA LEU A 437 -13.04 16.31 -1.12
C LEU A 437 -13.51 14.94 -1.62
N ALA A 438 -14.31 14.89 -2.67
CA ALA A 438 -14.72 13.63 -3.29
C ALA A 438 -14.76 13.74 -4.83
N LEU A 439 -14.25 12.70 -5.48
CA LEU A 439 -14.38 12.51 -6.93
C LEU A 439 -15.22 11.25 -7.16
N TYR A 440 -16.27 11.38 -7.98
CA TYR A 440 -17.19 10.29 -8.29
C TYR A 440 -16.96 9.79 -9.71
N GLY A 441 -17.01 8.46 -9.89
CA GLY A 441 -16.91 7.84 -11.22
C GLY A 441 -15.50 7.89 -11.84
N SER A 442 -14.47 8.19 -11.06
CA SER A 442 -13.07 8.12 -11.46
C SER A 442 -12.42 6.81 -11.03
N ASP A 443 -11.38 6.40 -11.75
CA ASP A 443 -10.53 5.27 -11.33
C ASP A 443 -9.86 5.63 -9.99
N ALA A 444 -9.91 4.69 -9.03
CA ALA A 444 -9.31 4.84 -7.71
C ALA A 444 -7.85 5.26 -7.77
N SER A 445 -7.11 4.70 -8.71
CA SER A 445 -5.66 4.79 -8.84
C SER A 445 -5.20 6.20 -9.22
N VAL A 446 -6.01 6.95 -9.99
CA VAL A 446 -5.72 8.35 -10.35
C VAL A 446 -6.38 9.37 -9.40
N THR A 447 -7.34 8.91 -8.59
CA THR A 447 -8.20 9.79 -7.80
C THR A 447 -7.41 10.55 -6.73
N PHE A 448 -6.49 9.90 -6.02
CA PHE A 448 -5.77 10.57 -4.93
C PHE A 448 -4.79 11.63 -5.42
N GLU A 449 -4.13 11.41 -6.54
CA GLU A 449 -3.28 12.45 -7.14
C GLU A 449 -4.13 13.66 -7.57
N ALA A 450 -5.31 13.41 -8.14
CA ALA A 450 -6.27 14.46 -8.48
C ALA A 450 -6.80 15.22 -7.25
N LEU A 451 -7.08 14.51 -6.14
CA LEU A 451 -7.51 15.12 -4.87
C LEU A 451 -6.37 15.95 -4.24
N SER A 452 -5.14 15.45 -4.25
CA SER A 452 -3.96 16.19 -3.77
C SER A 452 -3.70 17.46 -4.58
N LEU A 453 -3.79 17.38 -5.92
CA LEU A 453 -3.68 18.57 -6.77
C LEU A 453 -4.81 19.58 -6.47
N HIS A 454 -6.06 19.11 -6.33
CA HIS A 454 -7.17 19.99 -6.00
C HIS A 454 -7.01 20.65 -4.63
N ALA A 455 -6.53 19.91 -3.62
CA ALA A 455 -6.24 20.44 -2.28
C ALA A 455 -5.15 21.52 -2.33
N ALA A 456 -4.09 21.31 -3.11
CA ALA A 456 -3.03 22.29 -3.33
C ALA A 456 -3.55 23.58 -3.98
N LEU A 457 -4.34 23.45 -5.05
CA LEU A 457 -4.97 24.58 -5.73
C LEU A 457 -5.93 25.34 -4.79
N LEU A 458 -6.70 24.62 -3.98
CA LEU A 458 -7.61 25.20 -3.01
C LEU A 458 -6.84 25.98 -1.92
N ALA A 459 -5.75 25.41 -1.40
CA ALA A 459 -4.86 26.09 -0.46
C ALA A 459 -4.31 27.39 -1.06
N GLN A 460 -3.77 27.34 -2.28
CA GLN A 460 -3.24 28.53 -2.97
C GLN A 460 -4.33 29.60 -3.19
N SER A 461 -5.54 29.19 -3.59
CA SER A 461 -6.67 30.11 -3.80
C SER A 461 -7.12 30.84 -2.52
N ARG A 462 -6.79 30.28 -1.35
CA ARG A 462 -7.09 30.83 -0.03
C ARG A 462 -5.92 31.62 0.56
N GLY A 463 -4.79 31.74 -0.15
CA GLY A 463 -3.56 32.36 0.37
C GLY A 463 -2.83 31.51 1.42
N HIS A 464 -3.09 30.20 1.43
CA HIS A 464 -2.41 29.24 2.32
C HIS A 464 -1.17 28.65 1.64
N GLU A 465 -0.19 28.23 2.44
CA GLU A 465 1.06 27.63 1.96
C GLU A 465 0.88 26.17 1.52
N GLY A 466 -0.12 25.48 2.07
CA GLY A 466 -0.25 24.05 1.87
C GLY A 466 -1.39 23.42 2.66
N PHE A 467 -1.27 22.11 2.85
CA PHE A 467 -2.34 21.29 3.41
C PHE A 467 -1.84 19.99 4.05
N VAL A 468 -2.66 19.42 4.93
CA VAL A 468 -2.60 18.00 5.33
C VAL A 468 -3.80 17.28 4.71
N ILE A 469 -3.60 16.03 4.33
CA ILE A 469 -4.62 15.18 3.69
C ILE A 469 -4.77 13.86 4.44
N MET A 470 -6.02 13.38 4.52
CA MET A 470 -6.41 12.11 5.09
C MET A 470 -7.31 11.38 4.11
N PRO A 471 -6.88 10.26 3.51
CA PRO A 471 -7.72 9.41 2.70
C PRO A 471 -8.97 8.95 3.44
N VAL A 472 -10.10 8.94 2.74
CA VAL A 472 -11.36 8.38 3.20
C VAL A 472 -11.78 7.34 2.18
N ILE A 473 -11.43 6.09 2.46
CA ILE A 473 -11.69 4.95 1.58
C ILE A 473 -12.72 4.07 2.26
N THR A 474 -13.85 3.93 1.59
CA THR A 474 -14.89 2.94 1.95
C THR A 474 -15.18 2.10 0.72
N GLU A 475 -15.92 1.00 0.88
CA GLU A 475 -16.31 0.14 -0.25
C GLU A 475 -17.02 0.89 -1.40
N ARG A 476 -17.57 2.10 -1.14
CA ARG A 476 -18.37 2.87 -2.10
C ARG A 476 -17.84 4.26 -2.42
N VAL A 477 -16.85 4.75 -1.67
CA VAL A 477 -16.41 6.16 -1.76
C VAL A 477 -14.90 6.24 -1.64
N ILE A 478 -14.31 6.96 -2.59
CA ILE A 478 -12.92 7.42 -2.55
C ILE A 478 -12.96 8.93 -2.41
N ALA A 479 -12.61 9.38 -1.22
CA ALA A 479 -12.61 10.77 -0.81
C ALA A 479 -11.34 11.09 -0.03
N ALA A 480 -11.18 12.36 0.32
CA ALA A 480 -10.14 12.80 1.23
C ALA A 480 -10.69 13.86 2.18
N GLY A 481 -10.31 13.80 3.46
CA GLY A 481 -10.37 14.93 4.38
C GLY A 481 -9.13 15.80 4.19
N ILE A 482 -9.29 17.12 4.17
CA ILE A 482 -8.18 18.07 4.07
C ILE A 482 -8.28 19.15 5.14
N LEU A 483 -7.11 19.64 5.56
CA LEU A 483 -6.95 20.89 6.30
C LEU A 483 -5.94 21.74 5.54
N THR A 484 -6.28 22.99 5.24
CA THR A 484 -5.38 23.93 4.52
C THR A 484 -4.95 25.05 5.45
N GLY A 485 -3.71 25.50 5.38
CA GLY A 485 -3.22 26.62 6.19
C GLY A 485 -1.72 26.85 6.00
N LYS A 486 -1.07 27.44 7.00
CA LYS A 486 0.39 27.63 7.01
C LYS A 486 1.09 26.46 7.67
N ARG A 487 2.37 26.28 7.34
CA ARG A 487 3.18 25.24 7.98
C ARG A 487 3.34 25.54 9.47
N GLY A 488 2.97 24.57 10.32
CA GLY A 488 3.07 24.69 11.78
C GLY A 488 1.84 25.29 12.45
N ASP A 489 0.81 25.69 11.70
CA ASP A 489 -0.51 25.99 12.29
C ASP A 489 -1.06 24.72 12.99
N PRO A 490 -1.99 24.86 13.97
CA PRO A 490 -2.59 23.70 14.64
C PRO A 490 -3.19 22.70 13.66
N GLY A 491 -2.74 21.44 13.73
CA GLY A 491 -3.15 20.38 12.81
C GLY A 491 -2.43 20.36 11.46
N LEU A 492 -1.47 21.25 11.25
CA LEU A 492 -0.64 21.38 10.05
C LEU A 492 0.87 21.24 10.38
N PRO A 493 1.28 20.23 11.17
CA PRO A 493 2.68 20.08 11.57
C PRO A 493 3.58 19.81 10.35
N ALA A 494 4.81 20.31 10.38
CA ALA A 494 5.73 20.25 9.25
C ALA A 494 5.98 18.84 8.71
N ALA A 495 5.95 17.82 9.59
CA ALA A 495 6.14 16.42 9.23
C ALA A 495 5.02 15.83 8.34
N LEU A 496 3.80 16.36 8.44
CA LEU A 496 2.62 15.87 7.70
C LEU A 496 2.21 16.82 6.58
N PHE A 497 2.86 17.98 6.49
CA PHE A 497 2.47 19.08 5.63
C PHE A 497 2.85 18.85 4.16
N ASN A 498 1.92 19.10 3.25
CA ASN A 498 2.17 19.14 1.80
C ASN A 498 2.26 20.58 1.34
N ASP A 499 3.38 20.94 0.71
CA ASP A 499 3.59 22.26 0.12
C ASP A 499 2.76 22.41 -1.16
N ALA A 500 1.85 23.39 -1.19
CA ALA A 500 0.92 23.53 -2.31
C ALA A 500 1.65 23.83 -3.64
N ALA A 501 2.66 24.70 -3.61
CA ALA A 501 3.38 25.09 -4.81
C ALA A 501 4.15 23.90 -5.41
N ALA A 502 4.82 23.11 -4.58
CA ALA A 502 5.51 21.90 -5.00
C ALA A 502 4.55 20.86 -5.60
N VAL A 503 3.43 20.59 -4.91
CA VAL A 503 2.42 19.62 -5.39
C VAL A 503 1.86 20.05 -6.75
N ILE A 504 1.53 21.34 -6.93
CA ILE A 504 1.03 21.86 -8.21
C ILE A 504 2.08 21.72 -9.32
N ALA A 505 3.33 22.11 -9.04
CA ALA A 505 4.41 22.06 -10.03
C ALA A 505 4.68 20.64 -10.55
N GLU A 506 4.52 19.65 -9.68
CA GLU A 506 4.81 18.24 -9.99
C GLU A 506 3.61 17.54 -10.64
N LEU A 507 2.42 17.70 -10.07
CA LEU A 507 1.23 17.00 -10.56
C LEU A 507 0.69 17.60 -11.87
N ARG A 508 0.93 18.87 -12.17
CA ARG A 508 0.51 19.47 -13.45
C ARG A 508 1.10 18.79 -14.69
N GLN A 509 2.19 18.04 -14.54
CA GLN A 509 2.83 17.33 -15.64
C GLN A 509 1.95 16.19 -16.18
N ILE A 510 1.31 15.46 -15.25
CA ILE A 510 0.41 14.32 -15.54
C ILE A 510 -1.08 14.71 -15.52
N LEU A 511 -1.44 15.77 -14.79
CA LEU A 511 -2.79 16.35 -14.71
C LEU A 511 -2.74 17.79 -15.25
N PRO A 512 -2.60 17.98 -16.57
CA PRO A 512 -2.47 19.31 -17.15
C PRO A 512 -3.71 20.17 -16.90
N ASP A 513 -3.52 21.48 -16.79
CA ASP A 513 -4.62 22.44 -16.79
C ASP A 513 -5.37 22.43 -18.14
N PRO A 514 -6.61 22.94 -18.21
CA PRO A 514 -7.42 22.89 -19.43
C PRO A 514 -6.77 23.56 -20.66
N GLU A 515 -6.00 24.62 -20.47
CA GLU A 515 -5.34 25.33 -21.57
C GLU A 515 -4.14 24.54 -22.09
N ALA A 516 -3.31 23.99 -21.19
CA ALA A 516 -2.24 23.08 -21.54
C ALA A 516 -2.77 21.83 -22.25
N LEU A 517 -3.90 21.29 -21.80
CA LEU A 517 -4.55 20.14 -22.45
C LEU A 517 -5.04 20.49 -23.87
N LYS A 518 -5.63 21.68 -24.05
CA LYS A 518 -6.04 22.17 -25.36
C LYS A 518 -4.85 22.32 -26.31
N ALA A 519 -3.73 22.87 -25.83
CA ALA A 519 -2.50 22.99 -26.61
C ALA A 519 -1.93 21.61 -27.00
N ARG A 520 -1.90 20.65 -26.07
CA ARG A 520 -1.46 19.25 -26.35
C ARG A 520 -2.32 18.58 -27.42
N ARG A 521 -3.64 18.81 -27.40
CA ARG A 521 -4.56 18.26 -28.40
C ARG A 521 -4.37 18.88 -29.78
N ALA A 522 -4.13 20.19 -29.83
CA ALA A 522 -3.82 20.88 -31.08
C ALA A 522 -2.53 20.36 -31.72
N ALA A 523 -1.48 20.15 -30.93
CA ALA A 523 -0.18 19.64 -31.40
C ALA A 523 -0.21 18.18 -31.87
N LYS A 524 -1.19 17.37 -31.43
CA LYS A 524 -1.38 15.99 -31.92
C LYS A 524 -2.21 15.91 -33.20
N ALA A 525 -2.92 16.99 -33.55
CA ALA A 525 -3.76 17.06 -34.74
C ALA A 525 -3.04 17.68 -35.95
N SER A 526 -1.92 18.36 -35.71
CA SER A 526 -0.93 18.80 -36.70
C SER A 526 0.10 17.71 -36.96
#